data_AF-A0A4Y8CCU7-F1
#
_entry.id   AF-A0A4Y8CCU7-F1
#
_cell.length_a   1.000
_cell.length_b   1.000
_cell.length_c   1.000
_cell.angle_alpha   90.00
_cell.angle_beta   90.00
_cell.angle_gamma   90.00
#
_symmetry.space_group_name_H-M   'P 1'
#
loop_
_entity.id
_entity.type
_entity.pdbx_description
1 polymer ?
#
loop_
_entity_poly.entity_id
_entity_poly.type
_entity_poly.pdbx_seq_one_letter_code
_entity_poly.pdbx_strand_id
1 'polypeptide(L)' 'MGKIMKTMDGNEAAAYAAYAFTEVAGIYPITPSSPMADYTDMWAAAGKKNLFGVPVKIVEMQSEAGAAGSVHGSL' A
#
# COMPACT_ATOMS: atom_id res chain seq x y z
N MET A 1 -5.96 -10.06 -23.17
CA MET A 1 -4.72 -9.45 -22.65
C MET A 1 -3.80 -10.55 -22.18
N GLY A 2 -2.52 -10.55 -22.53
CA GLY A 2 -1.54 -11.50 -21.98
C GLY A 2 -1.19 -11.17 -20.54
N LYS A 3 -0.69 -12.15 -19.77
CA LYS A 3 -0.11 -11.90 -18.44
C LYS A 3 1.16 -11.05 -18.60
N ILE A 4 1.32 -10.04 -17.75
CA ILE A 4 2.55 -9.24 -17.69
C ILE A 4 3.52 -9.97 -16.76
N MET A 5 4.65 -10.42 -17.30
CA MET A 5 5.73 -11.03 -16.51
C MET A 5 6.70 -9.95 -16.09
N LYS A 6 6.98 -9.84 -14.79
CA LYS A 6 7.93 -8.88 -14.21
C LYS A 6 8.70 -9.56 -13.09
N THR A 7 10.01 -9.30 -13.03
CA THR A 7 10.84 -9.66 -11.88
C THR A 7 10.63 -8.63 -10.77
N MET A 8 10.32 -9.10 -9.57
CA MET A 8 10.11 -8.28 -8.38
C MET A 8 10.37 -9.11 -7.13
N ASP A 9 10.62 -8.45 -6.00
CA ASP A 9 10.66 -9.12 -4.69
C ASP A 9 9.25 -9.39 -4.14
N GLY A 10 9.17 -10.12 -3.02
CA GLY A 10 7.89 -10.47 -2.39
C GLY A 10 7.11 -9.28 -1.83
N ASN A 11 7.78 -8.26 -1.31
CA ASN A 11 7.14 -7.06 -0.79
C ASN A 11 6.54 -6.23 -1.92
N GLU A 12 7.27 -6.04 -3.03
CA GLU A 12 6.74 -5.36 -4.22
C GLU A 12 5.53 -6.10 -4.79
N ALA A 13 5.57 -7.44 -4.83
CA ALA A 13 4.45 -8.26 -5.29
C ALA A 13 3.21 -8.11 -4.40
N ALA A 14 3.39 -8.18 -3.08
CA ALA A 14 2.30 -8.01 -2.11
C ALA A 14 1.72 -6.60 -2.15
N ALA A 15 2.57 -5.57 -2.18
CA ALA A 15 2.15 -4.18 -2.32
C ALA A 15 1.40 -3.96 -3.64
N TYR A 16 1.87 -4.52 -4.75
CA TYR A 16 1.22 -4.39 -6.06
C TYR A 16 -0.21 -4.92 -6.03
N ALA A 17 -0.42 -6.09 -5.43
CA ALA A 17 -1.74 -6.67 -5.25
C ALA A 17 -2.61 -5.82 -4.30
N ALA A 18 -2.08 -5.44 -3.13
CA ALA A 18 -2.81 -4.66 -2.13
C ALA A 18 -3.24 -3.28 -2.66
N TYR A 19 -2.35 -2.59 -3.38
CA TYR A 19 -2.60 -1.24 -3.92
C TYR A 19 -3.85 -1.18 -4.80
N ALA A 20 -4.06 -2.23 -5.61
CA ALA A 20 -5.18 -2.27 -6.54
C ALA A 20 -6.56 -2.22 -5.85
N PHE A 21 -6.68 -2.77 -4.64
CA PHE A 21 -7.94 -2.93 -3.91
C PHE A 21 -8.09 -1.97 -2.73
N THR A 22 -7.15 -1.05 -2.53
CA THR A 22 -7.10 -0.19 -1.34
C THR A 22 -7.42 1.26 -1.69
N GLU A 23 -8.29 1.92 -0.94
CA GLU A 23 -8.47 3.39 -1.00
C GLU A 23 -7.68 4.10 0.10
N VAL A 24 -7.60 3.51 1.30
CA VAL A 24 -6.92 4.06 2.48
C VAL A 24 -5.99 3.02 3.09
N ALA A 25 -4.75 3.40 3.43
CA ALA A 25 -3.77 2.56 4.11
C ALA A 25 -3.20 3.26 5.34
N GLY A 26 -3.57 2.79 6.53
CA GLY A 26 -2.88 3.16 7.78
C GLY A 26 -1.63 2.29 7.95
N ILE A 27 -0.46 2.89 8.08
CA ILE A 27 0.82 2.17 8.11
C ILE A 27 1.67 2.57 9.31
N TYR A 28 2.63 1.70 9.64
CA TYR A 28 3.74 1.99 10.54
C TYR A 28 4.94 1.12 10.12
N PRO A 29 6.16 1.68 10.00
CA PRO A 29 7.32 0.94 9.49
C PRO A 29 7.86 -0.07 10.52
N ILE A 30 8.00 -1.33 10.10
CA ILE A 30 8.68 -2.39 10.85
C ILE A 30 9.36 -3.38 9.89
N THR A 31 10.60 -3.78 10.19
CA THR A 31 11.32 -4.80 9.40
C THR A 31 10.63 -6.16 9.56
N PRO A 32 10.43 -6.94 8.47
CA PRO A 32 10.87 -6.73 7.09
C PRO A 32 9.80 -6.15 6.13
N SER A 33 8.68 -5.65 6.65
CA SER A 33 7.51 -5.24 5.86
C SER A 33 7.52 -3.79 5.39
N SER A 34 8.38 -2.92 5.94
CA SER A 34 8.47 -1.50 5.56
C SER A 34 8.49 -1.25 4.04
N PRO A 35 9.20 -2.04 3.20
CA PRO A 35 9.19 -1.82 1.76
C PRO A 35 7.80 -1.86 1.11
N MET A 36 6.83 -2.59 1.68
CA MET A 36 5.45 -2.59 1.15
C MET A 36 4.78 -1.22 1.27
N ALA A 37 4.99 -0.54 2.40
CA ALA A 37 4.48 0.81 2.62
C ALA A 37 5.23 1.82 1.73
N ASP A 38 6.54 1.66 1.59
CA ASP A 38 7.37 2.52 0.71
C ASP A 38 6.90 2.45 -0.75
N TYR A 39 6.70 1.25 -1.30
CA TYR A 39 6.18 1.09 -2.68
C TYR A 39 4.78 1.71 -2.83
N THR A 40 3.93 1.56 -1.82
CA THR A 40 2.58 2.14 -1.81
C THR A 40 2.63 3.66 -1.83
N ASP A 41 3.47 4.27 -0.98
CA ASP A 41 3.66 5.71 -0.93
C ASP A 41 4.24 6.26 -2.24
N MET A 42 5.31 5.64 -2.74
CA MET A 42 5.93 6.01 -4.01
C MET A 42 4.94 5.96 -5.17
N TRP A 43 4.10 4.93 -5.25
CA TRP A 43 3.09 4.81 -6.31
C TRP A 43 1.96 5.83 -6.15
N ALA A 44 1.50 6.08 -4.94
CA ALA A 44 0.51 7.12 -4.66
C ALA A 44 1.03 8.52 -5.03
N ALA A 45 2.27 8.84 -4.63
CA ALA A 45 2.94 10.09 -4.99
C ALA A 45 3.15 10.23 -6.51
N ALA A 46 3.41 9.12 -7.20
CA ALA A 46 3.49 9.08 -8.67
C ALA A 46 2.11 9.11 -9.38
N GLY A 47 1.00 9.19 -8.62
CA GLY A 47 -0.36 9.26 -9.16
C GLY A 47 -0.87 7.94 -9.75
N LYS A 48 -0.26 6.80 -9.40
CA LYS A 48 -0.78 5.48 -9.76
C LYS A 48 -2.20 5.35 -9.22
N LYS A 49 -3.12 4.87 -10.06
CA LYS A 49 -4.52 4.67 -9.66
C LYS A 49 -4.76 3.22 -9.23
N ASN A 50 -5.55 3.05 -8.18
CA ASN A 50 -6.15 1.78 -7.81
C ASN A 50 -7.31 1.43 -8.77
N LEU A 51 -8.01 0.31 -8.51
CA LEU A 51 -9.14 -0.13 -9.34
C LEU A 51 -10.35 0.81 -9.27
N PHE A 52 -10.41 1.70 -8.28
CA PHE A 52 -11.46 2.71 -8.11
C PHE A 52 -11.11 4.03 -8.81
N GLY A 53 -9.96 4.11 -9.49
CA GLY A 53 -9.55 5.27 -10.28
C GLY A 53 -8.91 6.40 -9.47
N VAL A 54 -8.54 6.15 -8.21
CA VAL A 54 -7.91 7.11 -7.30
C VAL A 54 -6.55 6.58 -6.79
N PRO A 55 -5.60 7.44 -6.40
CA PRO A 55 -4.40 6.99 -5.69
C PRO A 55 -4.76 6.51 -4.29
N VAL A 56 -4.01 5.55 -3.77
CA VAL A 56 -4.13 5.13 -2.36
C VAL A 56 -3.81 6.31 -1.44
N LYS A 57 -4.67 6.60 -0.47
CA LYS A 57 -4.38 7.52 0.63
C LYS A 57 -3.61 6.77 1.71
N ILE A 58 -2.29 6.93 1.71
CA ILE A 58 -1.40 6.37 2.74
C ILE A 58 -1.25 7.36 3.91
N VAL A 59 -1.27 6.85 5.15
CA VAL A 59 -1.08 7.65 6.36
C VAL A 59 -0.19 6.88 7.33
N GLU A 60 0.98 7.44 7.63
CA GLU A 60 1.86 6.93 8.68
C GLU A 60 1.33 7.32 10.06
N MET A 61 1.21 6.32 10.94
CA MET A 61 0.74 6.49 12.30
C MET A 61 1.90 6.49 13.29
N GLN A 62 1.62 6.73 14.57
CA GLN A 62 2.64 6.77 15.63
C GLN A 62 3.08 5.37 16.13
N SER A 63 2.33 4.33 15.80
CA SER A 63 2.62 2.91 16.11
C SER A 63 1.73 2.00 15.28
N GLU A 64 2.01 0.70 15.25
CA GLU A 64 1.14 -0.30 14.62
C GLU A 64 -0.27 -0.32 15.26
N ALA A 65 -0.38 0.01 16.55
CA ALA A 65 -1.68 0.15 17.22
C ALA A 65 -2.46 1.36 16.68
N GLY A 66 -1.78 2.48 16.41
CA GLY A 66 -2.37 3.63 15.74
C GLY A 66 -2.80 3.33 14.30
N ALA A 67 -1.99 2.55 13.57
CA ALA A 67 -2.31 2.05 12.23
C ALA A 67 -3.56 1.16 12.26
N ALA A 68 -3.65 0.22 13.20
CA ALA A 68 -4.81 -0.65 13.37
C ALA A 68 -6.09 0.14 13.70
N GLY A 69 -6.02 1.14 14.59
CA GLY A 69 -7.15 2.01 14.89
C GLY A 69 -7.62 2.83 13.68
N SER A 70 -6.67 3.32 12.88
CA SER A 70 -6.98 4.06 11.65
C SER A 70 -7.63 3.18 10.59
N VAL A 71 -7.11 1.96 10.39
CA VAL A 71 -7.73 0.97 9.49
C VAL A 71 -9.14 0.63 9.97
N HIS A 72 -9.32 0.35 11.26
CA HIS A 72 -10.63 0.03 11.83
C HIS A 72 -11.67 1.15 11.59
N GLY A 73 -11.29 2.42 11.75
CA GLY A 73 -12.20 3.54 11.50
C GLY A 73 -12.43 3.86 10.02
N SER A 74 -11.63 3.29 9.11
CA SER A 74 -11.73 3.51 7.66
C SER A 74 -12.56 2.45 6.91
N LEU A 75 -12.90 1.34 7.58
CA LEU A 75 -13.71 0.23 7.06
C LEU A 75 -15.20 0.43 7.37
#